data_AF-A0A075KBN9-F1
#
_entry.id   AF-A0A075KBN9-F1
#
_cell.length_a   1.000
_cell.length_b   1.000
_cell.length_c   1.000
_cell.angle_alpha   90.00
_cell.angle_beta   90.00
_cell.angle_gamma   90.00
#
_symmetry.space_group_name_H-M   'P 1'
#
loop_
_entity.id
_entity.type
_entity.pdbx_description
1 polymer ?
#
loop_
_entity_poly.entity_id
_entity_poly.type
_entity_poly.pdbx_seq_one_letter_code
_entity_poly.pdbx_strand_id
1 'polypeptide(L)' 'MESLDMTTALRNTLTRKQELVRDYQTFAKQIKNADVSKMYSHFAEAEALHATQIKEKLDQLQ' A
#
# COMPACT_ATOMS: atom_id res chain seq x y z
N MET A 1 -4.22 4.99 28.05
CA MET A 1 -3.76 4.85 26.65
C MET A 1 -4.19 6.11 25.94
N GLU A 2 -3.24 6.90 25.43
CA GLU A 2 -3.56 8.02 24.53
C GLU A 2 -4.24 7.46 23.28
N SER A 3 -5.37 8.04 22.86
CA SER A 3 -6.02 7.62 21.63
C SER A 3 -5.16 8.02 20.44
N LEU A 4 -4.89 7.08 19.54
CA LEU A 4 -4.18 7.36 18.30
C LEU A 4 -4.95 8.40 17.48
N ASP A 5 -4.30 9.49 17.06
CA ASP A 5 -4.91 10.46 16.15
C ASP A 5 -5.25 9.78 14.81
N MET A 6 -6.55 9.74 14.48
CA MET A 6 -7.07 9.02 13.32
C MET A 6 -6.44 9.51 12.01
N THR A 7 -6.30 10.83 11.85
CA THR A 7 -5.76 11.44 10.63
C THR A 7 -4.28 11.08 10.46
N THR A 8 -3.50 11.16 11.53
CA THR A 8 -2.09 10.74 11.55
C THR A 8 -1.95 9.27 11.25
N ALA A 9 -2.81 8.42 11.82
CA ALA A 9 -2.81 6.98 11.56
C ALA A 9 -3.09 6.66 10.08
N LEU A 10 -4.11 7.30 9.49
CA LEU A 10 -4.46 7.14 8.07
C LEU A 10 -3.32 7.62 7.16
N ARG A 11 -2.71 8.78 7.43
CA ARG A 11 -1.58 9.29 6.63
C ARG A 11 -0.37 8.37 6.69
N ASN A 12 0.02 7.93 7.88
CA ASN A 12 1.15 7.01 8.05
C ASN A 12 0.89 5.68 7.34
N THR A 13 -0.34 5.17 7.41
CA THR A 13 -0.71 3.93 6.73
C THR A 13 -0.70 4.11 5.22
N LEU A 14 -1.22 5.23 4.70
CA LEU A 14 -1.19 5.54 3.27
C LEU A 14 0.24 5.52 2.72
N THR A 15 1.17 6.22 3.37
CA THR A 15 2.58 6.26 2.97
C THR A 15 3.16 4.87 2.91
N ARG A 16 2.99 4.07 3.97
CA ARG A 16 3.51 2.70 4.02
C ARG A 16 2.93 1.81 2.93
N LYS A 17 1.64 1.95 2.61
CA LYS A 17 0.99 1.18 1.54
C LYS A 17 1.55 1.55 0.17
N GLN A 18 1.79 2.84 -0.08
CA GLN A 18 2.41 3.29 -1.33
C GLN A 18 3.86 2.79 -1.48
N GLU A 19 4.62 2.74 -0.39
CA GLU A 19 5.97 2.15 -0.37
C GLU A 19 5.91 0.65 -0.73
N LEU A 20 4.99 -0.10 -0.12
CA LEU A 20 4.80 -1.53 -0.43
C LEU A 20 4.41 -1.75 -1.89
N VAL A 21 3.53 -0.92 -2.46
CA VAL A 21 3.18 -0.99 -3.89
C VAL A 21 4.44 -0.86 -4.75
N ARG A 22 5.26 0.17 -4.50
CA ARG A 22 6.50 0.41 -5.26
C ARG A 22 7.47 -0.77 -5.12
N ASP A 23 7.66 -1.26 -3.91
CA ASP A 23 8.62 -2.32 -3.63
C ASP A 23 8.17 -3.64 -4.25
N TYR A 24 6.89 -4.01 -4.13
CA TYR A 24 6.31 -5.20 -4.75
C TYR A 24 6.33 -5.14 -6.28
N GLN A 25 6.03 -3.98 -6.89
CA GLN A 25 6.20 -3.79 -8.33
C GLN A 25 7.67 -3.96 -8.77
N THR A 26 8.62 -3.53 -7.94
CA THR A 26 10.05 -3.69 -8.20
C THR A 26 10.44 -5.17 -8.12
N PHE A 27 9.97 -5.90 -7.11
CA PHE A 27 10.24 -7.33 -6.95
C PHE A 27 9.64 -8.14 -8.09
N ALA A 28 8.39 -7.87 -8.47
CA ALA A 28 7.74 -8.52 -9.60
C ALA A 28 8.56 -8.40 -10.89
N LYS A 29 9.21 -7.25 -11.12
CA LYS A 29 10.06 -7.00 -12.30
C LYS A 29 11.44 -7.66 -12.24
N GLN A 30 12.00 -7.84 -11.04
CA GLN A 30 13.39 -8.30 -10.86
C GLN A 30 13.49 -9.81 -10.58
N ILE A 31 12.45 -10.43 -10.03
CA ILE A 31 12.44 -11.86 -9.71
C ILE A 31 12.26 -12.69 -10.98
N LYS A 32 13.22 -13.60 -11.23
CA LYS A 32 13.23 -14.47 -12.42
C LYS A 32 12.23 -15.63 -12.35
N ASN A 33 11.82 -16.04 -11.15
CA ASN A 33 10.82 -17.09 -10.98
C ASN A 33 9.43 -16.53 -11.31
N ALA A 34 8.77 -17.11 -12.31
CA ALA A 34 7.50 -16.61 -12.82
C ALA A 34 6.36 -16.63 -11.78
N ASP A 35 6.28 -17.70 -10.98
CA ASP A 35 5.23 -17.85 -9.96
C ASP A 35 5.39 -16.81 -8.84
N VAL A 36 6.63 -16.62 -8.38
CA VAL A 36 6.95 -15.63 -7.34
C VAL A 36 6.81 -14.21 -7.88
N SER A 37 7.22 -13.94 -9.12
CA SER A 37 7.00 -12.65 -9.79
C SER A 37 5.51 -12.31 -9.85
N LYS A 38 4.67 -13.26 -10.28
CA LYS A 38 3.21 -13.10 -10.33
C LYS A 38 2.61 -12.88 -8.94
N MET A 39 3.09 -13.59 -7.92
CA MET A 39 2.66 -13.38 -6.53
C MET A 39 2.91 -11.93 -6.09
N TYR A 40 4.09 -11.37 -6.35
CA TYR A 40 4.39 -9.98 -5.99
C TYR A 40 3.58 -8.95 -6.80
N SER A 41 3.24 -9.24 -8.06
CA SER A 41 2.31 -8.40 -8.83
C SER A 41 0.94 -8.32 -8.14
N HIS A 42 0.39 -9.44 -7.68
CA HIS A 42 -0.88 -9.45 -6.96
C HIS A 42 -0.81 -8.73 -5.60
N PHE A 43 0.32 -8.84 -4.91
CA PHE A 43 0.52 -8.06 -3.68
C PHE A 43 0.54 -6.56 -3.95
N ALA A 44 1.19 -6.12 -5.03
CA ALA A 44 1.18 -4.71 -5.43
C ALA A 44 -0.24 -4.21 -5.75
N GLU A 45 -1.04 -5.02 -6.46
CA GLU A 45 -2.45 -4.69 -6.78
C GLU A 45 -3.30 -4.54 -5.51
N ALA A 46 -3.17 -5.49 -4.57
CA ALA A 46 -3.90 -5.45 -3.32
C ALA A 46 -3.53 -4.22 -2.47
N GLU A 47 -2.23 -3.91 -2.35
CA GLU A 47 -1.81 -2.73 -1.58
C GLU A 47 -2.16 -1.41 -2.26
N ALA A 48 -2.23 -1.38 -3.60
CA ALA A 48 -2.72 -0.22 -4.33
C ALA A 48 -4.21 0.02 -4.06
N LEU A 49 -5.03 -1.05 -4.01
CA LEU A 49 -6.44 -0.95 -3.62
C LEU A 49 -6.59 -0.38 -2.21
N HIS A 50 -5.83 -0.90 -1.24
CA HIS A 50 -5.86 -0.39 0.14
C HIS A 50 -5.41 1.08 0.21
N ALA A 51 -4.35 1.46 -0.50
CA ALA A 51 -3.88 2.85 -0.55
C ALA A 51 -4.95 3.79 -1.11
N THR A 52 -5.66 3.38 -2.17
CA THR A 52 -6.76 4.16 -2.77
C THR A 52 -7.88 4.40 -1.75
N GLN A 53 -8.33 3.36 -1.06
CA GLN A 53 -9.40 3.49 -0.05
C GLN A 53 -9.00 4.43 1.10
N ILE A 54 -7.76 4.35 1.57
CA ILE A 54 -7.26 5.24 2.63
C ILE A 54 -7.18 6.68 2.13
N LYS A 55 -6.70 6.88 0.90
CA LYS A 55 -6.63 8.21 0.28
C LYS A 55 -8.03 8.82 0.15
N GLU A 56 -8.99 8.08 -0.39
CA GLU A 56 -10.39 8.53 -0.49
C GLU A 56 -10.96 8.93 0.88
N LYS A 57 -10.62 8.18 1.93
CA LYS A 57 -11.06 8.52 3.28
C LYS A 57 -10.39 9.78 3.83
N LEU A 58 -9.10 9.97 3.55
CA LEU A 58 -8.38 11.21 3.91
C LEU A 58 -8.94 12.42 3.17
N ASP A 59 -9.26 12.28 1.88
CA ASP A 59 -9.82 13.33 1.05
C ASP A 59 -11.22 13.76 1.57
N GLN A 60 -11.99 12.84 2.16
CA GLN A 60 -13.28 13.14 2.82
C GLN A 60 -13.16 13.87 4.17
N LEU A 61 -11.98 13.89 4.77
CA LEU A 61 -11.72 14.53 6.07
C LEU A 61 -11.15 15.95 5.93
N GLN A 62 -10.85 16.38 4.71
CA GLN A 62 -10.39 17.73 4.36
C GLN A 62 -11.56 18.67 4.10
#